data_AF-I1BZ11-F1
#
_entry.id   AF-I1BZ11-F1
#
_cell.length_a   1.000
_cell.length_b   1.000
_cell.length_c   1.000
_cell.angle_alpha   90.00
_cell.angle_beta   90.00
_cell.angle_gamma   90.00
#
_symmetry.space_group_name_H-M   'P 1'
#
loop_
_entity.id
_entity.type
_entity.pdbx_description
1 polymer ?
#
loop_
_entity_poly.entity_id
_entity_poly.type
_entity_poly.pdbx_seq_one_letter_code
_entity_poly.pdbx_strand_id
1 'polypeptide(L)'
;MTSAKSQEPKKVSCLTKFFFIFTLLAAIFVGLDQIKHNWYIFDPNVLQQVAQANIEKYAGKNDTRGMMANIASDLEEKYPGHIDLKERWVFNNAGGAMGSMWCLHISVTEYVIIFGTPLGTEGHTGRYIADDYFILLEGEQWAYNAGQVERQVYKPGEMHHLPRGDCQQYKIPEHAWALEYARGWIPAMLPFGFADTFSSTLDFKTLFETVIITGRLIIRELLKGKI
;
A
#
# COMPACT_ATOMS: atom_id res chain seq x y z
N MET A 1 -5.01 -46.75 56.86
CA MET A 1 -5.41 -45.39 56.45
C MET A 1 -4.40 -44.89 55.42
N THR A 2 -4.74 -45.00 54.15
CA THR A 2 -3.91 -44.57 53.02
C THR A 2 -4.00 -43.06 52.87
N SER A 3 -2.87 -42.38 53.06
CA SER A 3 -2.75 -40.92 52.90
C SER A 3 -2.95 -40.55 51.43
N ALA A 4 -4.00 -39.78 51.14
CA ALA A 4 -4.25 -39.23 49.82
C ALA A 4 -3.24 -38.10 49.56
N LYS A 5 -2.26 -38.34 48.68
CA LYS A 5 -1.41 -37.29 48.13
C LYS A 5 -2.30 -36.33 47.35
N SER A 6 -2.48 -35.09 47.84
CA SER A 6 -3.06 -34.02 47.05
C SER A 6 -2.15 -33.78 45.84
N GLN A 7 -2.70 -33.92 44.64
CA GLN A 7 -2.02 -33.52 43.42
C GLN A 7 -2.00 -31.99 43.38
N GLU A 8 -0.82 -31.39 43.57
CA GLU A 8 -0.65 -29.96 43.30
C GLU A 8 -0.96 -29.68 41.82
N PRO A 9 -1.67 -28.57 41.52
CA PRO A 9 -1.99 -28.21 40.14
C PRO A 9 -0.69 -27.96 39.37
N LYS A 10 -0.48 -28.72 38.29
CA LYS A 10 0.67 -28.56 37.39
C LYS A 10 0.71 -27.11 36.88
N LYS A 11 1.65 -26.31 37.39
CA LYS A 11 1.92 -24.95 36.92
C LYS A 11 2.27 -25.00 35.43
N VAL A 12 1.36 -24.54 34.58
CA VAL A 12 1.63 -24.37 33.15
C VAL A 12 2.79 -23.39 33.01
N SER A 13 3.91 -23.86 32.44
CA SER A 13 5.12 -23.07 32.22
C SER A 13 4.80 -21.81 31.42
N CYS A 14 5.44 -20.69 31.76
CA CYS A 14 5.34 -19.42 31.04
C CYS A 14 5.59 -19.61 29.52
N LEU A 15 6.52 -20.51 29.18
CA LEU A 15 6.84 -20.88 27.81
C LEU A 15 5.66 -21.54 27.08
N THR A 16 4.93 -22.43 27.76
CA THR A 16 3.75 -23.10 27.20
C THR A 16 2.61 -22.11 26.97
N LYS A 17 2.42 -21.12 27.86
CA LYS A 17 1.44 -20.04 27.67
C LYS A 17 1.81 -19.16 26.48
N PHE A 18 3.10 -18.82 26.34
CA PHE A 18 3.59 -18.05 25.20
C PHE A 18 3.36 -18.77 23.88
N PHE A 19 3.75 -20.04 23.77
CA PHE A 19 3.51 -20.84 22.57
C PHE A 19 2.02 -20.93 22.24
N PHE A 20 1.17 -21.16 23.24
CA PHE A 20 -0.28 -21.22 23.02
C PHE A 20 -0.84 -19.89 22.48
N ILE A 21 -0.47 -18.75 23.08
CA ILE A 21 -0.92 -17.42 22.62
C ILE A 21 -0.40 -17.15 21.20
N PHE A 22 0.88 -17.45 20.93
CA PHE A 22 1.47 -17.26 19.61
C PHE A 22 0.76 -18.10 18.55
N THR A 23 0.53 -19.39 18.82
CA THR A 23 -0.20 -20.28 17.90
C THR A 23 -1.63 -19.81 17.67
N LEU A 24 -2.31 -19.33 18.73
CA LEU A 24 -3.66 -18.77 18.60
C LEU A 24 -3.68 -17.52 17.71
N LEU A 25 -2.77 -16.57 17.94
CA LEU A 25 -2.66 -15.35 17.12
C LEU A 25 -2.30 -15.69 15.68
N ALA A 26 -1.38 -16.63 15.45
CA ALA A 26 -1.03 -17.10 14.11
C ALA A 26 -2.24 -17.74 13.41
N ALA A 27 -3.00 -18.59 14.09
CA ALA A 27 -4.20 -19.21 13.53
C ALA A 27 -5.28 -18.17 13.18
N ILE A 28 -5.50 -17.17 14.05
CA ILE A 28 -6.41 -16.05 13.78
C ILE A 28 -5.93 -15.27 12.55
N PHE A 29 -4.65 -14.92 12.49
CA PHE A 29 -4.09 -14.19 11.36
C PHE A 29 -4.25 -14.96 10.05
N VAL A 30 -3.92 -16.26 10.02
CA VAL A 30 -4.12 -17.11 8.84
C VAL A 30 -5.59 -17.17 8.43
N GLY A 31 -6.50 -17.30 9.40
CA GLY A 31 -7.94 -17.29 9.14
C GLY A 31 -8.43 -15.98 8.53
N LEU A 32 -8.02 -14.84 9.09
CA LEU A 32 -8.36 -13.51 8.57
C LEU A 32 -7.73 -13.29 7.19
N ASP A 33 -6.50 -13.73 6.98
CA ASP A 33 -5.78 -13.59 5.71
C ASP A 33 -6.45 -14.36 4.56
N GLN A 34 -7.13 -15.48 4.85
CA GLN A 34 -7.90 -16.23 3.86
C GLN A 34 -9.18 -15.49 3.42
N ILE A 35 -9.81 -14.73 4.31
CA ILE A 35 -11.08 -14.05 4.05
C ILE A 35 -10.95 -12.56 3.75
N LYS A 36 -9.74 -11.99 3.81
CA LYS A 36 -9.52 -10.55 3.66
C LYS A 36 -10.06 -9.94 2.37
N HIS A 37 -10.15 -10.76 1.31
CA HIS A 37 -10.70 -10.34 0.03
C HIS A 37 -12.17 -9.89 0.11
N ASN A 38 -12.91 -10.31 1.15
CA ASN A 38 -14.28 -9.85 1.40
C ASN A 38 -14.36 -8.40 1.87
N TRP A 39 -13.23 -7.81 2.30
CA TRP A 39 -13.17 -6.42 2.72
C TRP A 39 -12.77 -5.48 1.59
N TYR A 40 -12.28 -6.03 0.47
CA TYR A 40 -11.88 -5.24 -0.68
C TYR A 40 -13.06 -4.46 -1.28
N ILE A 41 -12.78 -3.23 -1.67
CA ILE A 41 -13.70 -2.26 -2.25
C ILE A 41 -13.37 -2.07 -3.73
N PHE A 42 -12.09 -2.06 -4.07
CA PHE A 42 -11.62 -1.65 -5.39
C PHE A 42 -11.32 -2.85 -6.29
N ASP A 43 -11.63 -2.69 -7.57
CA ASP A 43 -11.18 -3.61 -8.63
C ASP A 43 -10.02 -2.96 -9.40
N PRO A 44 -8.83 -3.59 -9.46
CA PRO A 44 -7.68 -3.04 -10.18
C PRO A 44 -7.97 -2.78 -11.67
N ASN A 45 -8.84 -3.57 -12.30
CA ASN A 45 -9.21 -3.34 -13.70
C ASN A 45 -10.06 -2.08 -13.87
N VAL A 46 -10.94 -1.80 -12.91
CA VAL A 46 -11.75 -0.56 -12.91
C VAL A 46 -10.84 0.65 -12.69
N LEU A 47 -9.87 0.55 -11.78
CA LEU A 47 -8.87 1.60 -11.57
C LEU A 47 -8.06 1.87 -12.86
N GLN A 48 -7.63 0.81 -13.56
CA GLN A 48 -6.93 0.94 -14.83
C GLN A 48 -7.79 1.59 -15.92
N GLN A 49 -9.07 1.23 -16.01
CA GLN A 49 -10.00 1.86 -16.95
C GLN A 49 -10.19 3.36 -16.65
N VAL A 50 -10.30 3.75 -15.38
CA VAL A 50 -10.38 5.17 -14.98
C VAL A 50 -9.11 5.91 -15.39
N ALA A 51 -7.94 5.34 -15.13
CA ALA A 51 -6.66 5.91 -15.53
C ALA A 51 -6.59 6.11 -17.05
N GLN A 52 -6.89 5.07 -17.84
CA GLN A 52 -6.87 5.13 -19.31
C GLN A 52 -7.85 6.17 -19.86
N ALA A 53 -9.08 6.21 -19.36
CA ALA A 53 -10.07 7.20 -19.77
C ALA A 53 -9.61 8.64 -19.48
N ASN A 54 -8.92 8.85 -18.35
CA ASN A 54 -8.38 10.15 -17.99
C ASN A 54 -7.16 10.53 -18.83
N ILE A 55 -6.27 9.59 -19.15
CA ILE A 55 -5.16 9.81 -20.08
C ILE A 55 -5.69 10.27 -21.44
N GLU A 56 -6.72 9.61 -21.97
CA GLU A 56 -7.37 9.99 -23.23
C GLU A 56 -8.04 11.37 -23.12
N LYS A 57 -8.81 11.62 -22.06
CA LYS A 57 -9.50 12.90 -21.82
C LYS A 57 -8.53 14.08 -21.69
N TYR A 58 -7.32 13.85 -21.20
CA TYR A 58 -6.29 14.88 -21.00
C TYR A 58 -5.19 14.88 -22.06
N ALA A 59 -5.29 14.02 -23.09
CA ALA A 59 -4.33 13.96 -24.18
C ALA A 59 -4.14 15.34 -24.84
N GLY A 60 -2.88 15.79 -24.92
CA GLY A 60 -2.49 17.07 -25.52
C GLY A 60 -2.79 18.32 -24.68
N LYS A 61 -3.36 18.19 -23.47
CA LYS A 61 -3.67 19.34 -22.59
C LYS A 61 -2.49 19.79 -21.72
N ASN A 62 -1.44 18.99 -21.60
CA ASN A 62 -0.29 19.22 -20.71
C ASN A 62 -0.71 19.60 -19.27
N ASP A 63 -1.74 18.95 -18.75
CA ASP A 63 -2.33 19.22 -17.43
C ASP A 63 -2.43 17.94 -16.59
N THR A 64 -1.27 17.44 -16.16
CA THR A 64 -1.18 16.23 -15.33
C THR A 64 -1.89 16.42 -13.99
N ARG A 65 -1.79 17.60 -13.38
CA ARG A 65 -2.43 17.86 -12.08
C ARG A 65 -3.96 17.86 -12.19
N GLY A 66 -4.50 18.46 -13.25
CA GLY A 66 -5.93 18.38 -13.55
C GLY A 66 -6.39 16.95 -13.86
N MET A 67 -5.58 16.15 -14.56
CA MET A 67 -5.85 14.73 -14.79
C MET A 67 -5.93 13.95 -13.48
N MET A 68 -4.96 14.12 -12.58
CA MET A 68 -4.94 13.48 -11.25
C MET A 68 -6.15 13.88 -10.40
N ALA A 69 -6.54 15.17 -10.44
CA ALA A 69 -7.75 15.64 -9.76
C ALA A 69 -9.03 15.04 -10.36
N ASN A 70 -9.14 14.92 -11.69
CA ASN A 70 -10.31 14.31 -12.32
C ASN A 70 -10.38 12.81 -12.05
N ILE A 71 -9.26 12.10 -11.98
CA ILE A 71 -9.21 10.69 -11.54
C ILE A 71 -9.82 10.56 -10.14
N ALA A 72 -9.45 11.44 -9.20
CA ALA A 72 -10.02 11.42 -7.86
C ALA A 72 -11.55 11.62 -7.88
N SER A 73 -12.06 12.53 -8.71
CA SER A 73 -13.50 12.75 -8.90
C SER A 73 -14.20 11.53 -9.52
N ASP A 74 -13.66 10.98 -10.61
CA ASP A 74 -14.23 9.81 -11.29
C ASP A 74 -14.23 8.57 -10.38
N LEU A 75 -13.22 8.43 -9.51
CA LEU A 75 -13.18 7.38 -8.50
C LEU A 75 -14.22 7.59 -7.40
N GLU A 76 -14.48 8.83 -6.97
CA GLU A 76 -15.55 9.11 -6.00
C GLU A 76 -16.93 8.81 -6.61
N GLU A 77 -17.14 9.05 -7.90
CA GLU A 77 -18.38 8.66 -8.59
C GLU A 77 -18.55 7.14 -8.65
N LYS A 78 -17.47 6.38 -8.89
CA LYS A 78 -17.50 4.91 -8.95
C LYS A 78 -17.55 4.25 -7.59
N TYR A 79 -16.94 4.85 -6.58
CA TYR A 79 -16.86 4.33 -5.21
C TYR A 79 -17.30 5.39 -4.20
N PRO A 80 -18.60 5.77 -4.20
CA PRO A 80 -19.08 6.90 -3.40
C PRO A 80 -18.77 6.77 -1.92
N GLY A 81 -18.24 7.85 -1.37
CA GLY A 81 -17.83 7.95 0.02
C GLY A 81 -16.49 7.30 0.33
N HIS A 82 -15.86 6.54 -0.57
CA HIS A 82 -14.59 5.86 -0.28
C HIS A 82 -13.34 6.64 -0.70
N ILE A 83 -13.49 7.81 -1.33
CA ILE A 83 -12.36 8.65 -1.77
C ILE A 83 -12.25 9.91 -0.90
N ASP A 84 -11.03 10.37 -0.65
CA ASP A 84 -10.72 11.63 0.02
C ASP A 84 -10.28 12.65 -1.02
N LEU A 85 -11.23 13.44 -1.50
CA LEU A 85 -10.99 14.50 -2.49
C LEU A 85 -10.12 15.65 -1.97
N LYS A 86 -9.79 15.67 -0.67
CA LYS A 86 -8.92 16.68 -0.08
C LYS A 86 -7.47 16.44 -0.50
N GLU A 87 -7.03 17.13 -1.54
CA GLU A 87 -5.67 17.10 -2.04
C GLU A 87 -4.66 17.48 -0.95
N ARG A 88 -3.81 16.51 -0.58
CA ARG A 88 -2.70 16.68 0.36
C ARG A 88 -1.53 15.83 -0.11
N TRP A 89 -0.44 16.51 -0.40
CA TRP A 89 0.81 15.89 -0.82
C TRP A 89 1.76 15.75 0.35
N VAL A 90 2.35 14.57 0.48
CA VAL A 90 3.45 14.30 1.41
C VAL A 90 4.57 13.58 0.65
N PHE A 91 5.81 13.78 1.06
CA PHE A 91 6.91 12.98 0.54
C PHE A 91 6.81 11.55 1.05
N ASN A 92 7.27 10.60 0.24
CA ASN A 92 7.45 9.21 0.61
C ASN A 92 8.88 8.80 0.27
N ASN A 93 9.61 8.34 1.29
CA ASN A 93 10.97 7.83 1.16
C ASN A 93 10.99 6.40 1.66
N ALA A 94 11.24 5.44 0.76
CA ALA A 94 11.28 4.02 1.09
C ALA A 94 12.12 3.24 0.08
N GLY A 95 12.90 2.27 0.57
CA GLY A 95 13.70 1.40 -0.28
C GLY A 95 14.78 2.11 -1.09
N GLY A 96 15.22 3.29 -0.66
CA GLY A 96 16.13 4.17 -1.38
C GLY A 96 15.46 5.08 -2.42
N ALA A 97 14.16 4.87 -2.68
CA ALA A 97 13.40 5.71 -3.59
C ALA A 97 12.72 6.87 -2.85
N MET A 98 12.40 7.91 -3.60
CA MET A 98 11.71 9.11 -3.14
C MET A 98 10.67 9.56 -4.17
N GLY A 99 9.47 9.82 -3.69
CA GLY A 99 8.39 10.41 -4.48
C GLY A 99 7.46 11.26 -3.63
N SER A 100 6.39 11.74 -4.25
CA SER A 100 5.30 12.45 -3.59
C SER A 100 4.02 11.65 -3.75
N MET A 101 3.26 11.55 -2.66
CA MET A 101 1.99 10.83 -2.65
C MET A 101 0.82 11.72 -2.24
N TRP A 102 -0.32 11.51 -2.88
CA TRP A 102 -1.64 11.99 -2.45
C TRP A 102 -2.54 10.79 -2.16
N CYS A 103 -2.89 10.62 -0.89
CA CYS A 103 -3.70 9.49 -0.44
C CYS A 103 -5.19 9.72 -0.73
N LEU A 104 -5.75 8.93 -1.65
CA LEU A 104 -7.17 8.95 -2.02
C LEU A 104 -8.01 8.04 -1.11
N HIS A 105 -7.48 6.87 -0.76
CA HIS A 105 -8.11 5.89 0.13
C HIS A 105 -7.04 5.19 0.95
N ILE A 106 -7.30 4.94 2.24
CA ILE A 106 -6.50 4.03 3.07
C ILE A 106 -7.43 3.33 4.07
N SER A 107 -7.41 2.00 4.08
CA SER A 107 -8.01 1.11 5.07
C SER A 107 -6.92 0.18 5.66
N VAL A 108 -7.31 -0.76 6.52
CA VAL A 108 -6.42 -1.83 7.00
C VAL A 108 -6.04 -2.76 5.86
N THR A 109 -6.91 -2.92 4.85
CA THR A 109 -6.66 -3.88 3.77
C THR A 109 -6.39 -3.32 2.38
N GLU A 110 -6.65 -2.03 2.14
CA GLU A 110 -6.43 -1.40 0.84
C GLU A 110 -5.90 0.02 0.96
N TYR A 111 -5.13 0.48 -0.02
CA TYR A 111 -4.98 1.91 -0.27
C TYR A 111 -5.10 2.20 -1.75
N VAL A 112 -5.53 3.42 -2.06
CA VAL A 112 -5.44 4.02 -3.39
C VAL A 112 -4.74 5.36 -3.20
N ILE A 113 -3.63 5.57 -3.90
CA ILE A 113 -2.88 6.82 -3.87
C ILE A 113 -2.54 7.26 -5.29
N ILE A 114 -2.29 8.55 -5.45
CA ILE A 114 -1.51 9.05 -6.58
C ILE A 114 -0.08 9.16 -6.11
N PHE A 115 0.85 8.50 -6.80
CA PHE A 115 2.27 8.55 -6.50
C PHE A 115 3.06 8.97 -7.73
N GLY A 116 4.13 9.73 -7.53
CA GLY A 116 5.04 10.06 -8.61
C GLY A 116 6.19 10.97 -8.20
N THR A 117 6.98 11.34 -9.19
CA THR A 117 8.12 12.24 -9.03
C THR A 117 8.34 13.02 -10.33
N PRO A 118 8.63 14.33 -10.25
CA PRO A 118 9.06 15.12 -11.40
C PRO A 118 10.57 15.03 -11.66
N LEU A 119 11.35 14.32 -10.83
CA LEU A 119 12.82 14.27 -10.90
C LEU A 119 13.40 12.87 -11.13
N GLY A 120 12.55 11.84 -11.11
CA GLY A 120 12.95 10.45 -11.20
C GLY A 120 13.30 9.88 -9.83
N THR A 121 13.39 8.55 -9.77
CA THR A 121 13.74 7.81 -8.57
C THR A 121 14.12 6.37 -8.90
N GLU A 122 14.86 5.71 -8.01
CA GLU A 122 15.16 4.29 -8.13
C GLU A 122 15.28 3.65 -6.74
N GLY A 123 14.91 2.38 -6.63
CA GLY A 123 14.98 1.71 -5.36
C GLY A 123 14.44 0.28 -5.37
N HIS A 124 14.36 -0.27 -4.16
CA HIS A 124 13.75 -1.56 -3.90
C HIS A 124 12.23 -1.37 -3.73
N THR A 125 11.40 -2.19 -4.38
CA THR A 125 9.92 -2.06 -4.28
C THR A 125 9.38 -2.35 -2.88
N GLY A 126 10.13 -3.10 -2.09
CA GLY A 126 9.65 -3.70 -0.83
C GLY A 126 9.18 -5.13 -1.05
N ARG A 127 8.98 -5.87 0.04
CA ARG A 127 8.39 -7.22 0.03
C ARG A 127 7.20 -7.24 0.97
N TYR A 128 6.01 -7.14 0.40
CA TYR A 128 4.79 -6.89 1.17
C TYR A 128 3.92 -8.13 1.32
N ILE A 129 3.09 -8.12 2.37
CA ILE A 129 2.00 -9.09 2.59
C ILE A 129 0.73 -8.58 1.86
N ALA A 130 0.92 -7.95 0.71
CA ALA A 130 -0.06 -7.27 -0.12
C ALA A 130 0.37 -7.35 -1.58
N ASP A 131 -0.61 -7.38 -2.49
CA ASP A 131 -0.40 -7.12 -3.91
C ASP A 131 -0.36 -5.60 -4.12
N ASP A 132 0.49 -5.16 -5.04
CA ASP A 132 0.62 -3.76 -5.43
C ASP A 132 0.43 -3.61 -6.94
N TYR A 133 -0.36 -2.62 -7.34
CA TYR A 133 -0.76 -2.32 -8.71
C TYR A 133 -0.42 -0.87 -9.01
N PHE A 134 0.54 -0.66 -9.89
CA PHE A 134 1.02 0.66 -10.28
C PHE A 134 0.60 0.95 -11.73
N ILE A 135 -0.41 1.81 -11.89
CA ILE A 135 -0.98 2.16 -13.19
C ILE A 135 -0.41 3.49 -13.65
N LEU A 136 0.41 3.48 -14.70
CA LEU A 136 1.12 4.68 -15.16
C LEU A 136 0.13 5.66 -15.80
N LEU A 137 0.21 6.93 -15.38
CA LEU A 137 -0.58 8.04 -15.93
C LEU A 137 0.26 8.91 -16.87
N GLU A 138 1.53 9.12 -16.52
CA GLU A 138 2.50 9.90 -17.29
C GLU A 138 3.91 9.33 -17.04
N GLY A 139 4.80 9.47 -18.02
CA GLY A 139 6.18 8.99 -17.93
C GLY A 139 6.30 7.48 -18.09
N GLU A 140 7.38 6.91 -17.57
CA GLU A 140 7.64 5.47 -17.62
C GLU A 140 8.13 4.95 -16.27
N GLN A 141 7.82 3.68 -16.00
CA GLN A 141 8.46 2.91 -14.93
C GLN A 141 9.25 1.75 -15.54
N TRP A 142 10.46 1.53 -15.05
CA TRP A 142 11.25 0.35 -15.35
C TRP A 142 11.31 -0.56 -14.14
N ALA A 143 11.31 -1.87 -14.36
CA ALA A 143 11.45 -2.85 -13.28
C ALA A 143 12.21 -4.09 -13.76
N TYR A 144 12.87 -4.80 -12.85
CA TYR A 144 13.38 -6.14 -13.13
C TYR A 144 13.46 -6.98 -11.85
N ASN A 145 13.36 -8.29 -12.01
CA ASN A 145 13.59 -9.27 -10.95
C ASN A 145 15.07 -9.65 -10.88
N ALA A 146 15.53 -10.01 -9.68
CA ALA A 146 16.90 -10.51 -9.51
C ALA A 146 17.20 -11.68 -10.47
N GLY A 147 18.28 -11.55 -11.23
CA GLY A 147 18.71 -12.54 -12.23
C GLY A 147 18.19 -12.30 -13.66
N GLN A 148 17.23 -11.39 -13.86
CA GLN A 148 16.85 -10.95 -15.21
C GLN A 148 17.93 -10.03 -15.79
N VAL A 149 18.27 -10.25 -17.07
CA VAL A 149 19.26 -9.43 -17.80
C VAL A 149 18.62 -8.28 -18.58
N GLU A 150 17.31 -8.35 -18.82
CA GLU A 150 16.52 -7.32 -19.48
C GLU A 150 15.50 -6.73 -18.49
N ARG A 151 15.25 -5.42 -18.64
CA ARG A 151 14.25 -4.71 -17.84
C ARG A 151 12.89 -4.75 -18.51
N GLN A 152 11.85 -4.75 -17.69
CA GLN A 152 10.49 -4.43 -18.10
C GLN A 152 10.32 -2.90 -18.15
N VAL A 153 9.50 -2.41 -19.08
CA VAL A 153 9.15 -1.00 -19.21
C VAL A 153 7.63 -0.92 -19.24
N TYR A 154 7.07 -0.10 -18.34
CA TYR A 154 5.64 0.17 -18.24
C TYR A 154 5.38 1.63 -18.64
N LYS A 155 4.41 1.83 -19.51
CA LYS A 155 4.03 3.10 -20.17
C LYS A 155 2.65 3.58 -19.73
N PRO A 156 2.25 4.83 -20.04
CA PRO A 156 0.94 5.35 -19.66
C PRO A 156 -0.21 4.43 -20.10
N GLY A 157 -1.09 4.11 -19.16
CA GLY A 157 -2.22 3.19 -19.32
C GLY A 157 -1.90 1.72 -19.02
N GLU A 158 -0.63 1.36 -18.92
CA GLU A 158 -0.19 0.02 -18.51
C GLU A 158 -0.17 -0.10 -16.98
N MET A 159 -0.39 -1.33 -16.51
CA MET A 159 -0.42 -1.66 -15.09
C MET A 159 0.72 -2.62 -14.76
N HIS A 160 1.64 -2.17 -13.91
CA HIS A 160 2.62 -3.04 -13.28
C HIS A 160 1.98 -3.68 -12.05
N HIS A 161 1.92 -5.02 -12.02
CA HIS A 161 1.48 -5.78 -10.84
C HIS A 161 2.70 -6.39 -10.16
N LEU A 162 2.94 -6.01 -8.90
CA LEU A 162 3.88 -6.66 -8.02
C LEU A 162 3.12 -7.64 -7.11
N PRO A 163 3.29 -8.96 -7.30
CA PRO A 163 2.60 -9.95 -6.50
C PRO A 163 2.97 -9.90 -5.03
N ARG A 164 2.02 -10.26 -4.18
CA ARG A 164 2.27 -10.46 -2.75
C ARG A 164 3.49 -11.34 -2.51
N GLY A 165 4.38 -10.85 -1.66
CA GLY A 165 5.57 -11.57 -1.24
C GLY A 165 6.73 -11.49 -2.23
N ASP A 166 6.58 -10.85 -3.38
CA ASP A 166 7.67 -10.62 -4.34
C ASP A 166 8.35 -9.27 -4.10
N CYS A 167 9.48 -9.05 -4.79
CA CYS A 167 10.18 -7.77 -4.82
C CYS A 167 10.92 -7.59 -6.14
N GLN A 168 11.09 -6.33 -6.56
CA GLN A 168 11.88 -5.95 -7.72
C GLN A 168 12.77 -4.76 -7.37
N GLN A 169 13.76 -4.49 -8.21
CA GLN A 169 14.26 -3.12 -8.34
C GLN A 169 13.33 -2.40 -9.31
N TYR A 170 12.96 -1.17 -8.99
CA TYR A 170 12.22 -0.31 -9.89
C TYR A 170 12.95 1.03 -10.08
N LYS A 171 12.62 1.72 -11.17
CA LYS A 171 13.14 3.03 -11.51
C LYS A 171 12.10 3.84 -12.28
N ILE A 172 11.92 5.10 -11.89
CA ILE A 172 11.35 6.15 -12.73
C ILE A 172 12.54 6.96 -13.25
N PRO A 173 12.87 6.90 -14.55
CA PRO A 173 14.14 7.44 -15.04
C PRO A 173 14.23 8.97 -14.97
N GLU A 174 13.15 9.69 -15.27
CA GLU A 174 13.14 11.16 -15.34
C GLU A 174 11.94 11.77 -14.62
N HIS A 175 10.72 11.37 -14.99
CA HIS A 175 9.50 11.76 -14.32
C HIS A 175 8.44 10.69 -14.58
N ALA A 176 7.54 10.49 -13.63
CA ALA A 176 6.33 9.70 -13.84
C ALA A 176 5.32 10.00 -12.74
N TRP A 177 4.04 9.80 -13.09
CA TRP A 177 2.91 9.82 -12.17
C TRP A 177 2.07 8.59 -12.40
N ALA A 178 1.54 8.02 -11.33
CA ALA A 178 0.75 6.79 -11.37
C ALA A 178 -0.42 6.84 -10.40
N LEU A 179 -1.46 6.10 -10.75
CA LEU A 179 -2.48 5.65 -9.80
C LEU A 179 -2.00 4.33 -9.23
N GLU A 180 -1.71 4.33 -7.94
CA GLU A 180 -1.21 3.15 -7.22
C GLU A 180 -2.28 2.59 -6.31
N TYR A 181 -2.45 1.28 -6.34
CA TYR A 181 -3.40 0.54 -5.54
C TYR A 181 -2.72 -0.67 -4.91
N ALA A 182 -2.82 -0.81 -3.60
CA ALA A 182 -2.40 -2.02 -2.91
C ALA A 182 -3.58 -2.68 -2.20
N ARG A 183 -3.56 -4.02 -2.14
CA ARG A 183 -4.53 -4.83 -1.39
C ARG A 183 -3.86 -5.96 -0.63
N GLY A 184 -4.17 -6.10 0.66
CA GLY A 184 -3.49 -7.02 1.56
C GLY A 184 -3.57 -6.56 3.01
N TRP A 185 -2.44 -6.51 3.71
CA TRP A 185 -2.35 -5.95 5.07
C TRP A 185 -1.55 -4.65 5.04
N ILE A 186 -2.22 -3.52 4.85
CA ILE A 186 -1.57 -2.20 4.63
C ILE A 186 -0.71 -1.77 5.83
N PRO A 187 -1.14 -1.93 7.10
CA PRO A 187 -0.27 -1.58 8.23
C PRO A 187 1.05 -2.35 8.26
N ALA A 188 1.11 -3.54 7.67
CA ALA A 188 2.34 -4.34 7.59
C ALA A 188 3.35 -3.78 6.57
N MET A 189 2.94 -2.85 5.69
CA MET A 189 3.81 -2.15 4.74
C MET A 189 4.54 -0.96 5.39
N LEU A 190 3.95 -0.36 6.44
CA LEU A 190 4.48 0.85 7.11
C LEU A 190 5.92 0.73 7.64
N PRO A 191 6.39 -0.41 8.20
CA PRO A 191 7.78 -0.53 8.64
C PRO A 191 8.78 -0.29 7.50
N PHE A 192 8.49 -0.79 6.30
CA PHE A 192 9.30 -0.51 5.12
C PHE A 192 9.12 0.95 4.67
N GLY A 193 7.88 1.42 4.60
CA GLY A 193 7.54 2.79 4.20
C GLY A 193 8.13 3.90 5.09
N PHE A 194 8.54 3.58 6.32
CA PHE A 194 9.17 4.53 7.25
C PHE A 194 10.65 4.24 7.52
N ALA A 195 11.20 3.13 7.02
CA ALA A 195 12.58 2.74 7.31
C ALA A 195 13.56 3.86 6.97
N ASP A 196 13.49 4.39 5.74
CA ASP A 196 14.38 5.47 5.30
C ASP A 196 14.13 6.79 6.04
N THR A 197 12.92 7.03 6.57
CA THR A 197 12.71 8.18 7.46
C THR A 197 13.54 8.05 8.74
N PHE A 198 13.59 6.86 9.34
CA PHE A 198 14.34 6.63 10.57
C PHE A 198 15.84 6.43 10.35
N SER A 199 16.27 5.92 9.20
CA SER A 199 17.67 5.59 8.93
C SER A 199 18.38 6.49 7.92
N SER A 200 17.67 7.39 7.24
CA SER A 200 18.23 8.27 6.21
C SER A 200 17.80 9.73 6.37
N THR A 201 16.54 10.06 6.09
CA THR A 201 16.13 11.47 5.93
C THR A 201 15.93 12.19 7.26
N LEU A 202 15.54 11.46 8.31
CA LEU A 202 15.16 12.00 9.62
C LEU A 202 14.03 13.06 9.54
N ASP A 203 13.21 13.01 8.49
CA ASP A 203 12.08 13.92 8.29
C ASP A 203 10.86 13.51 9.12
N PHE A 204 10.94 13.80 10.43
CA PHE A 204 9.86 13.52 11.37
C PHE A 204 8.60 14.36 11.13
N LYS A 205 8.71 15.48 10.40
CA LYS A 205 7.54 16.29 10.02
C LYS A 205 6.71 15.53 8.98
N THR A 206 7.34 15.03 7.92
CA THR A 206 6.66 14.19 6.91
C THR A 206 6.13 12.90 7.51
N LEU A 207 6.86 12.28 8.45
CA LEU A 207 6.36 11.12 9.20
C LEU A 207 5.05 11.44 9.93
N PHE A 208 5.04 12.54 10.71
CA PHE A 208 3.86 12.95 11.47
C PHE A 208 2.67 13.23 10.55
N GLU A 209 2.87 13.96 9.46
CA GLU A 209 1.83 14.23 8.47
C GLU A 209 1.26 12.94 7.86
N THR A 210 2.14 12.02 7.47
CA THR A 210 1.76 10.73 6.91
C THR A 210 0.96 9.89 7.91
N VAL A 211 1.38 9.82 9.18
CA VAL A 211 0.67 9.09 10.24
C VAL A 211 -0.72 9.68 10.48
N ILE A 212 -0.86 11.01 10.53
CA ILE A 212 -2.16 11.67 10.73
C ILE A 212 -3.09 11.43 9.54
N ILE A 213 -2.60 11.53 8.31
CA ILE A 213 -3.40 11.26 7.10
C ILE A 213 -3.87 9.81 7.10
N THR A 214 -2.94 8.87 7.31
CA THR A 214 -3.18 7.42 7.34
C THR A 214 -4.18 7.04 8.41
N GLY A 215 -3.95 7.45 9.66
CA GLY A 215 -4.84 7.14 10.78
C GLY A 215 -6.24 7.69 10.59
N ARG A 216 -6.38 8.94 10.11
CA ARG A 216 -7.69 9.53 9.83
C ARG A 216 -8.44 8.76 8.74
N LEU A 217 -7.77 8.36 7.66
CA LEU A 217 -8.40 7.60 6.57
C LEU A 217 -8.82 6.21 7.03
N ILE A 218 -7.95 5.48 7.73
CA ILE A 218 -8.28 4.16 8.29
C ILE A 218 -9.48 4.26 9.23
N ILE A 219 -9.49 5.23 10.15
CA ILE A 219 -10.63 5.44 11.06
C ILE A 219 -11.91 5.72 10.28
N ARG A 220 -11.84 6.54 9.21
CA ARG A 220 -12.99 6.87 8.37
C ARG A 220 -13.61 5.61 7.74
N GLU A 221 -12.79 4.68 7.28
CA GLU A 221 -13.26 3.44 6.64
C GLU A 221 -13.75 2.40 7.67
N LEU A 222 -13.07 2.31 8.83
CA LEU A 222 -13.54 1.49 9.95
C LEU A 222 -14.93 1.92 10.43
N LEU A 223 -15.21 3.22 10.48
CA LEU A 223 -16.54 3.76 10.84
C LEU A 223 -17.63 3.39 9.83
N LYS A 224 -17.26 3.01 8.60
CA LYS A 224 -18.18 2.49 7.56
C LYS A 224 -18.25 0.97 7.54
N GLY A 225 -17.59 0.29 8.48
CA GLY A 225 -17.52 -1.17 8.55
C GLY A 225 -16.55 -1.80 7.55
N LYS A 226 -15.65 -1.02 6.97
CA LYS A 226 -14.58 -1.51 6.09
C LYS A 226 -13.30 -1.70 6.90
N ILE A 227 -12.73 -2.90 6.76
CA ILE A 227 -11.46 -3.27 7.41
C ILE A 227 -10.37 -2.93 6.43
#